data_AF-A0AAJ5W7I1-F1
#
_entry.id   AF-A0AAJ5W7I1-F1
#
_cell.length_a   1.000
_cell.length_b   1.000
_cell.length_c   1.000
_cell.angle_alpha   90.00
_cell.angle_beta   90.00
_cell.angle_gamma   90.00
#
_symmetry.space_group_name_H-M   'P 1'
#
loop_
_entity.id
_entity.type
_entity.pdbx_description
1 polymer ?
#
loop_
_entity_poly.entity_id
_entity_poly.type
_entity_poly.pdbx_seq_one_letter_code
_entity_poly.pdbx_strand_id
1 'polypeptide(L)'
;MKKIILSALLISLNLAAFSQVLPSFQFGLKAGTNLSKLSTESTFSSDNRAGYYGGFWARIGAAGIHLQPELYLSGKNTTLKDNSGAENKVNFTSLDVPVLVGTKIGAAGVGIRLNTGPVASFVLSDDQSFSNAASNVFKGRFKGQNFAWQFGAGLDIGKIGFDLRYEAGLSKIGKDGYNDTKLNLFTFGLAYKLF
;
A
#
# COMPACT_ATOMS: atom_id res chain seq x y z
N MET A 1 15.08 51.81 11.41
CA MET A 1 16.22 50.97 11.02
C MET A 1 16.23 49.60 11.72
N LYS A 2 16.15 49.51 13.06
CA LYS A 2 16.17 48.22 13.79
C LYS A 2 15.05 47.23 13.38
N LYS A 3 13.85 47.72 13.08
CA LYS A 3 12.71 46.87 12.65
C LYS A 3 12.89 46.25 11.26
N ILE A 4 13.53 46.98 10.34
CA ILE A 4 13.80 46.50 8.96
C ILE A 4 14.88 45.42 8.98
N ILE A 5 15.90 45.57 9.82
CA ILE A 5 16.95 44.58 10.01
C ILE A 5 16.37 43.29 10.62
N LEU A 6 15.46 43.40 11.59
CA LEU A 6 14.80 42.25 12.21
C LEU A 6 13.89 41.50 11.23
N SER A 7 13.14 42.22 10.38
CA SER A 7 12.32 41.61 9.33
C SER A 7 13.16 40.93 8.25
N ALA A 8 14.26 41.55 7.82
CA ALA A 8 15.18 40.94 6.86
C ALA A 8 15.85 39.67 7.43
N LEU A 9 16.18 39.66 8.72
CA LEU A 9 16.74 38.50 9.41
C LEU A 9 15.72 37.36 9.56
N LEU A 10 14.43 37.68 9.84
CA LEU A 10 13.37 36.67 9.87
C LEU A 10 13.12 36.04 8.49
N ILE A 11 13.17 36.84 7.43
CA ILE A 11 12.99 36.35 6.04
C ILE A 11 14.18 35.46 5.63
N SER A 12 15.41 35.84 5.98
CA SER A 12 16.60 35.02 5.66
C SER A 12 16.66 33.72 6.47
N LEU A 13 16.16 33.69 7.72
CA LEU A 13 16.02 32.45 8.49
C LEU A 13 14.99 31.48 7.88
N ASN A 14 13.90 31.99 7.31
CA ASN A 14 12.91 31.15 6.61
C ASN A 14 13.50 30.56 5.32
N LEU A 15 14.28 31.33 4.56
CA LEU A 15 14.96 30.85 3.36
C LEU A 15 16.04 29.79 3.67
N ALA A 16 16.73 29.90 4.80
CA ALA A 16 17.69 28.90 5.26
C ALA A 16 17.02 27.57 5.70
N ALA A 17 15.78 27.62 6.18
CA ALA A 17 15.02 26.42 6.60
C ALA A 17 14.62 25.51 5.43
N PHE A 18 14.53 26.04 4.21
CA PHE A 18 14.24 25.25 2.99
C PHE A 18 15.49 24.71 2.28
N SER A 19 16.70 25.15 2.67
CA SER A 19 17.95 24.84 1.96
C SER A 19 18.58 23.47 2.30
N GLN A 20 17.98 22.69 3.21
CA GLN A 20 18.51 21.38 3.63
C GLN A 20 17.64 20.19 3.17
N VAL A 21 16.74 20.42 2.23
CA VAL A 21 15.82 19.38 1.74
C VAL A 21 16.45 18.62 0.58
N LEU A 22 17.42 17.77 0.88
CA LEU A 22 17.90 16.80 -0.10
C LEU A 22 16.80 15.77 -0.40
N PRO A 23 16.50 15.48 -1.68
CA PRO A 23 15.60 14.40 -2.01
C PRO A 23 16.16 13.08 -1.47
N SER A 24 15.43 12.44 -0.57
CA SER A 24 15.78 11.12 -0.08
C SER A 24 15.20 10.08 -1.02
N PHE A 25 16.06 9.26 -1.62
CA PHE A 25 15.67 8.05 -2.33
C PHE A 25 15.97 6.85 -1.44
N GLN A 26 15.00 5.95 -1.30
CA GLN A 26 15.17 4.67 -0.61
C GLN A 26 14.56 3.57 -1.46
N PHE A 27 15.19 2.40 -1.46
CA PHE A 27 14.66 1.22 -2.13
C PHE A 27 14.82 -0.01 -1.24
N GLY A 28 13.86 -0.94 -1.35
CA GLY A 28 13.89 -2.12 -0.51
C GLY A 28 12.95 -3.23 -0.95
N LEU A 29 13.06 -4.32 -0.20
CA LEU A 29 12.19 -5.49 -0.30
C LEU A 29 11.09 -5.39 0.74
N LYS A 30 9.94 -5.99 0.45
CA LYS A 30 8.85 -6.15 1.40
C LYS A 30 8.20 -7.50 1.25
N ALA A 31 7.85 -8.13 2.36
CA ALA A 31 7.06 -9.34 2.38
C ALA A 31 6.16 -9.36 3.61
N GLY A 32 5.09 -10.13 3.56
CA GLY A 32 4.18 -10.24 4.70
C GLY A 32 2.95 -11.07 4.39
N THR A 33 1.96 -10.93 5.26
CA THR A 33 0.68 -11.64 5.18
C THR A 33 -0.47 -10.66 5.04
N ASN A 34 -1.51 -11.09 4.34
CA ASN A 34 -2.76 -10.35 4.22
C ASN A 34 -3.89 -11.20 4.82
N LEU A 35 -4.86 -10.54 5.44
CA LEU A 35 -6.07 -11.14 6.00
C LEU A 35 -7.26 -10.46 5.35
N SER A 36 -7.98 -11.20 4.53
CA SER A 36 -9.19 -10.71 3.87
C SER A 36 -10.36 -10.72 4.85
N LYS A 37 -10.91 -9.55 5.17
CA LYS A 37 -12.17 -9.43 5.90
C LYS A 37 -13.31 -9.39 4.90
N LEU A 38 -14.05 -10.49 4.76
CA LEU A 38 -15.38 -10.44 4.17
C LEU A 38 -16.34 -9.88 5.23
N SER A 39 -17.20 -8.95 4.85
CA SER A 39 -18.16 -8.32 5.76
C SER A 39 -19.18 -9.36 6.24
N THR A 40 -18.85 -10.05 7.33
CA THR A 40 -19.79 -10.79 8.17
C THR A 40 -19.23 -10.77 9.59
N GLU A 41 -19.76 -9.85 10.42
CA GLU A 41 -19.94 -10.02 11.87
C GLU A 41 -18.89 -10.89 12.61
N SER A 42 -17.66 -10.38 12.75
CA SER A 42 -16.67 -10.66 13.83
C SER A 42 -15.24 -10.63 13.32
N THR A 43 -14.39 -9.83 13.97
CA THR A 43 -12.99 -9.59 13.57
C THR A 43 -12.07 -10.79 13.86
N PHE A 44 -12.57 -11.83 14.54
CA PHE A 44 -11.82 -12.99 15.03
C PHE A 44 -12.55 -14.34 14.76
N SER A 45 -13.38 -14.45 13.71
CA SER A 45 -13.87 -15.77 13.31
C SER A 45 -12.76 -16.59 12.63
N SER A 46 -12.81 -17.91 12.85
CA SER A 46 -11.89 -18.90 12.30
C SER A 46 -11.89 -19.00 10.76
N ASP A 47 -12.70 -18.18 10.07
CA ASP A 47 -12.84 -18.14 8.61
C ASP A 47 -11.97 -17.06 7.94
N ASN A 48 -11.26 -16.24 8.73
CA ASN A 48 -10.27 -15.30 8.22
C ASN A 48 -9.15 -16.05 7.48
N ARG A 49 -9.13 -15.95 6.15
CA ARG A 49 -8.10 -16.59 5.35
C ARG A 49 -6.88 -15.69 5.23
N ALA A 50 -5.77 -16.18 5.76
CA ALA A 50 -4.47 -15.59 5.57
C ALA A 50 -3.99 -15.86 4.14
N GLY A 51 -3.56 -14.80 3.45
CA GLY A 51 -2.75 -14.85 2.24
C GLY A 51 -1.36 -14.28 2.49
N TYR A 52 -0.56 -14.18 1.44
CA TYR A 52 0.82 -13.70 1.49
C TYR A 52 1.07 -12.65 0.42
N TYR A 53 2.08 -11.82 0.61
CA TYR A 53 2.58 -10.94 -0.43
C TYR A 53 4.09 -10.77 -0.33
N GLY A 54 4.72 -10.48 -1.47
CA GLY A 54 6.15 -10.22 -1.56
C GLY A 54 6.47 -9.33 -2.76
N GLY A 55 7.45 -8.44 -2.60
CA GLY A 55 7.91 -7.60 -3.70
C GLY A 55 8.80 -6.44 -3.26
N PHE A 56 8.65 -5.32 -3.94
CA PHE A 56 9.57 -4.18 -3.87
C PHE A 56 8.85 -2.91 -3.48
N TRP A 57 9.58 -2.00 -2.84
CA TRP A 57 9.11 -0.65 -2.55
C TRP A 57 10.24 0.35 -2.81
N ALA A 58 9.86 1.53 -3.31
CA ALA A 58 10.73 2.68 -3.35
C ALA A 58 10.10 3.81 -2.54
N ARG A 59 10.91 4.73 -2.03
CA ARG A 59 10.45 5.93 -1.35
C ARG A 59 11.25 7.12 -1.84
N ILE A 60 10.55 8.13 -2.31
CA ILE A 60 11.09 9.35 -2.88
C ILE A 60 10.45 10.51 -2.13
N GLY A 61 11.22 11.27 -1.38
CA GLY A 61 10.64 12.24 -0.46
C GLY A 61 11.52 13.43 -0.17
N ALA A 62 10.87 14.49 0.29
CA ALA A 62 11.42 15.78 0.64
C ALA A 62 10.58 16.38 1.78
N ALA A 63 11.21 17.11 2.71
CA ALA A 63 10.54 17.88 3.76
C ALA A 63 9.53 17.08 4.61
N GLY A 64 9.84 15.82 4.92
CA GLY A 64 8.99 14.96 5.78
C GLY A 64 7.80 14.31 5.07
N ILE A 65 7.59 14.58 3.78
CA ILE A 65 6.61 13.90 2.92
C ILE A 65 7.35 13.01 1.94
N HIS A 66 6.76 11.86 1.60
CA HIS A 66 7.30 10.95 0.61
C HIS A 66 6.22 10.33 -0.26
N LEU A 67 6.58 10.11 -1.52
CA LEU A 67 5.88 9.21 -2.43
C LEU A 67 6.53 7.82 -2.32
N GLN A 68 5.72 6.79 -2.25
CA GLN A 68 6.14 5.41 -2.07
C GLN A 68 5.40 4.52 -3.07
N PRO A 69 5.94 4.37 -4.29
CA PRO A 69 5.48 3.36 -5.24
C PRO A 69 5.97 1.97 -4.81
N GLU A 70 5.09 0.98 -4.96
CA GLU A 70 5.34 -0.40 -4.55
C GLU A 70 4.85 -1.37 -5.63
N LEU A 71 5.40 -2.57 -5.65
CA LEU A 71 5.01 -3.63 -6.57
C LEU A 71 5.06 -4.96 -5.83
N TYR A 72 3.92 -5.66 -5.75
CA TYR A 72 3.77 -6.89 -5.00
C TYR A 72 3.18 -8.01 -5.85
N LEU A 73 3.69 -9.21 -5.64
CA LEU A 73 2.97 -10.43 -5.97
C LEU A 73 2.25 -10.90 -4.70
N SER A 74 0.92 -10.96 -4.76
CA SER A 74 0.06 -11.27 -3.63
C SER A 74 -0.73 -12.54 -3.90
N GLY A 75 -0.69 -13.52 -3.01
CA GLY A 75 -1.68 -14.60 -2.95
C GLY A 75 -2.84 -14.13 -2.07
N LYS A 76 -4.02 -13.98 -2.66
CA LYS A 76 -5.26 -13.56 -1.97
C LYS A 76 -6.23 -14.74 -1.94
N ASN A 77 -6.70 -15.05 -0.74
CA ASN A 77 -7.70 -16.09 -0.52
C ASN A 77 -9.04 -15.41 -0.21
N THR A 78 -10.09 -15.75 -0.94
CA THR A 78 -11.45 -15.25 -0.73
C THR A 78 -12.46 -16.40 -0.65
N THR A 79 -13.60 -16.15 -0.02
CA THR A 79 -14.75 -17.04 -0.04
C THR A 79 -15.89 -16.26 -0.68
N LEU A 80 -16.47 -16.76 -1.77
CA LEU A 80 -17.67 -16.18 -2.38
C LEU A 80 -18.89 -16.92 -1.85
N LYS A 81 -19.90 -16.17 -1.39
CA LYS A 81 -21.20 -16.73 -1.02
C LYS A 81 -22.14 -16.63 -2.20
N ASP A 82 -22.63 -17.76 -2.69
CA ASP A 82 -23.70 -17.80 -3.70
C ASP A 82 -25.03 -17.33 -3.08
N ASN A 83 -26.02 -16.97 -3.91
CA ASN A 83 -27.37 -16.56 -3.49
C ASN A 83 -28.10 -17.64 -2.67
N SER A 84 -27.66 -18.90 -2.75
CA SER A 84 -28.13 -20.02 -1.93
C SER A 84 -27.44 -20.11 -0.55
N GLY A 85 -26.49 -19.22 -0.23
CA GLY A 85 -25.69 -19.27 1.00
C GLY A 85 -24.52 -20.25 0.97
N ALA A 86 -24.26 -20.90 -0.18
CA ALA A 86 -23.13 -21.82 -0.34
C ALA A 86 -21.80 -21.04 -0.41
N GLU A 87 -20.83 -21.45 0.41
CA GLU A 87 -19.50 -20.84 0.50
C GLU A 87 -18.51 -21.52 -0.45
N ASN A 88 -18.11 -20.83 -1.53
CA ASN A 88 -17.10 -21.28 -2.47
C ASN A 88 -15.74 -20.63 -2.19
N LYS A 89 -14.71 -21.46 -1.99
CA LYS A 89 -13.34 -21.01 -1.73
C LYS A 89 -12.64 -20.68 -3.04
N VAL A 90 -12.15 -19.45 -3.19
CA VAL A 90 -11.42 -19.01 -4.37
C VAL A 90 -10.06 -18.44 -3.94
N ASN A 91 -8.99 -19.03 -4.45
CA ASN A 91 -7.63 -18.54 -4.26
C ASN A 91 -7.15 -17.97 -5.58
N PHE A 92 -6.63 -16.75 -5.57
CA PHE A 92 -6.07 -16.13 -6.76
C PHE A 92 -4.79 -15.38 -6.44
N THR A 93 -3.89 -15.33 -7.41
CA THR A 93 -2.68 -14.53 -7.32
C THR A 93 -2.94 -13.20 -8.00
N SER A 94 -2.48 -12.09 -7.44
CA SER A 94 -2.56 -10.78 -8.06
C SER A 94 -1.21 -10.07 -8.08
N LEU A 95 -1.02 -9.25 -9.09
CA LEU A 95 0.04 -8.25 -9.13
C LEU A 95 -0.55 -6.93 -8.62
N ASP A 96 -0.11 -6.49 -7.45
CA ASP A 96 -0.60 -5.27 -6.82
C ASP A 96 0.42 -4.14 -6.98
N VAL A 97 -0.07 -2.97 -7.37
CA VAL A 97 0.72 -1.75 -7.59
C VAL A 97 0.17 -0.62 -6.71
N PRO A 98 0.58 -0.55 -5.43
CA PRO A 98 0.29 0.59 -4.58
C PRO A 98 1.10 1.83 -4.96
N VAL A 99 0.46 2.99 -4.94
CA VAL A 99 1.14 4.29 -5.02
C VAL A 99 0.73 5.10 -3.80
N LEU A 100 1.62 5.19 -2.82
CA LEU A 100 1.31 5.77 -1.53
C LEU A 100 1.96 7.14 -1.36
N VAL A 101 1.26 8.07 -0.74
CA VAL A 101 1.85 9.27 -0.15
C VAL A 101 1.89 9.09 1.35
N GLY A 102 2.98 9.48 1.98
CA GLY A 102 3.14 9.33 3.42
C GLY A 102 4.03 10.37 4.04
N THR A 103 4.00 10.39 5.36
CA THR A 103 4.93 11.16 6.19
C THR A 103 5.71 10.22 7.09
N LYS A 104 6.95 10.61 7.41
CA LYS A 104 7.79 9.91 8.36
C LYS A 104 8.24 10.88 9.44
N ILE A 105 7.92 10.55 10.68
CA ILE A 105 8.27 11.34 11.86
C ILE A 105 9.11 10.43 12.76
N GLY A 106 10.35 10.82 13.03
CA GLY A 106 11.28 10.01 13.79
C GLY A 106 12.65 10.64 13.96
N ALA A 107 13.38 10.18 14.96
CA ALA A 107 14.74 10.62 15.27
C ALA A 107 15.62 9.41 15.59
N ALA A 108 16.95 9.57 15.45
CA ALA A 108 17.95 8.61 15.92
C ALA A 108 17.74 7.14 15.47
N GLY A 109 17.35 6.92 14.21
CA GLY A 109 17.23 5.58 13.64
C GLY A 109 15.89 4.87 13.88
N VAL A 110 14.98 5.46 14.66
CA VAL A 110 13.60 5.00 14.82
C VAL A 110 12.64 6.03 14.20
N GLY A 111 11.65 5.57 13.45
CA GLY A 111 10.64 6.50 12.91
C GLY A 111 9.30 5.86 12.63
N ILE A 112 8.25 6.56 13.03
CA ILE A 112 6.86 6.21 12.73
C ILE A 112 6.53 6.78 11.35
N ARG A 113 5.80 6.00 10.56
CA ARG A 113 5.32 6.38 9.25
C ARG A 113 3.82 6.24 9.18
N LEU A 114 3.21 7.15 8.45
CA LEU A 114 1.82 7.04 8.04
C LEU A 114 1.80 7.16 6.52
N ASN A 115 1.06 6.30 5.84
CA ASN A 115 0.93 6.30 4.39
C ASN A 115 -0.52 6.04 3.97
N THR A 116 -0.88 6.58 2.83
CA THR A 116 -2.18 6.34 2.22
C THR A 116 -2.11 6.52 0.72
N GLY A 117 -2.95 5.83 -0.04
CA GLY A 117 -3.03 6.03 -1.47
C GLY A 117 -3.75 4.91 -2.22
N PRO A 118 -3.91 5.07 -3.54
CA PRO A 118 -4.55 4.07 -4.38
C PRO A 118 -3.70 2.80 -4.53
N VAL A 119 -4.39 1.68 -4.73
CA VAL A 119 -3.83 0.39 -5.10
C VAL A 119 -4.55 -0.10 -6.34
N ALA A 120 -3.78 -0.41 -7.38
CA ALA A 120 -4.28 -1.12 -8.56
C ALA A 120 -3.88 -2.60 -8.44
N SER A 121 -4.86 -3.49 -8.50
CA SER A 121 -4.68 -4.94 -8.34
C SER A 121 -5.10 -5.67 -9.62
N PHE A 122 -4.14 -6.40 -10.19
CA PHE A 122 -4.25 -7.14 -11.44
C PHE A 122 -4.32 -8.62 -11.11
N VAL A 123 -5.49 -9.24 -11.22
CA VAL A 123 -5.64 -10.69 -10.95
C VAL A 123 -4.97 -11.49 -12.07
N LEU A 124 -4.08 -12.40 -11.68
CA LEU A 124 -3.45 -13.39 -12.55
C LEU A 124 -4.38 -14.62 -12.60
N SER A 125 -4.73 -15.07 -13.80
CA SER A 125 -5.57 -16.24 -14.06
C SER A 125 -5.02 -16.99 -15.27
N ASP A 126 -5.49 -18.21 -15.56
CA ASP A 126 -4.95 -19.02 -16.66
C ASP A 126 -4.96 -18.30 -18.03
N ASP A 127 -5.90 -17.38 -18.26
CA ASP A 127 -5.97 -16.54 -19.47
C ASP A 127 -5.10 -15.26 -19.42
N GLN A 128 -4.55 -14.92 -18.24
CA GLN A 128 -3.76 -13.72 -17.97
C GLN A 128 -2.43 -14.11 -17.32
N SER A 129 -1.45 -14.44 -18.17
CA SER A 129 -0.06 -14.69 -17.74
C SER A 129 0.58 -13.48 -17.06
N PHE A 130 1.57 -13.72 -16.18
CA PHE A 130 2.35 -12.66 -15.51
C PHE A 130 2.91 -11.62 -16.49
N SER A 131 3.36 -12.07 -17.67
CA SER A 131 3.86 -11.19 -18.73
C SER A 131 2.78 -10.22 -19.23
N ASN A 132 1.54 -10.70 -19.40
CA ASN A 132 0.41 -9.86 -19.80
C ASN A 132 0.02 -8.86 -18.70
N ALA A 133 0.00 -9.27 -17.43
CA ALA A 133 -0.28 -8.37 -16.31
C ALA A 133 0.79 -7.28 -16.17
N ALA A 134 2.07 -7.64 -16.22
CA ALA A 134 3.18 -6.68 -16.20
C ALA A 134 3.08 -5.71 -17.39
N SER A 135 2.84 -6.23 -18.60
CA SER A 135 2.64 -5.41 -19.82
C SER A 135 1.47 -4.44 -19.68
N ASN A 136 0.35 -4.85 -19.07
CA ASN A 136 -0.80 -3.99 -18.82
C ASN A 136 -0.51 -2.89 -17.80
N VAL A 137 0.28 -3.17 -16.75
CA VAL A 137 0.79 -2.16 -15.82
C VAL A 137 1.62 -1.12 -16.58
N PHE A 138 2.63 -1.58 -17.34
CA PHE A 138 3.53 -0.68 -18.07
C PHE A 138 2.84 0.09 -19.20
N LYS A 139 1.78 -0.46 -19.80
CA LYS A 139 0.98 0.18 -20.86
C LYS A 139 -0.22 0.98 -20.34
N GLY A 140 -0.42 1.08 -19.03
CA GLY A 140 -1.53 1.85 -18.43
C GLY A 140 -2.93 1.32 -18.78
N ARG A 141 -3.08 0.01 -19.05
CA ARG A 141 -4.36 -0.61 -19.42
C ARG A 141 -5.05 -1.17 -18.18
N PHE A 142 -5.98 -0.39 -17.62
CA PHE A 142 -6.67 -0.71 -16.35
C PHE A 142 -8.07 -1.33 -16.49
N LYS A 143 -8.48 -1.74 -17.69
CA LYS A 143 -9.84 -2.24 -17.94
C LYS A 143 -10.03 -3.61 -17.25
N GLY A 144 -10.95 -3.69 -16.28
CA GLY A 144 -11.25 -4.92 -15.52
C GLY A 144 -10.39 -5.15 -14.27
N GLN A 145 -9.74 -4.11 -13.74
CA GLN A 145 -8.89 -4.21 -12.55
C GLN A 145 -9.63 -3.86 -11.26
N ASN A 146 -9.12 -4.43 -10.16
CA ASN A 146 -9.59 -4.10 -8.83
C ASN A 146 -8.82 -2.90 -8.31
N PHE A 147 -9.55 -1.85 -7.95
CA PHE A 147 -9.02 -0.68 -7.28
C PHE A 147 -9.35 -0.76 -5.80
N ALA A 148 -8.39 -0.35 -4.99
CA ALA A 148 -8.57 -0.20 -3.56
C ALA A 148 -7.88 1.08 -3.09
N TRP A 149 -8.22 1.51 -1.87
CA TRP A 149 -7.53 2.58 -1.19
C TRP A 149 -6.85 2.03 0.06
N GLN A 150 -5.56 2.25 0.19
CA GLN A 150 -4.78 1.78 1.33
C GLN A 150 -4.56 2.90 2.34
N PHE A 151 -4.63 2.54 3.60
CA PHE A 151 -4.17 3.31 4.75
C PHE A 151 -3.18 2.45 5.53
N GLY A 152 -2.06 3.01 5.91
CA GLY A 152 -1.06 2.25 6.65
C GLY A 152 -0.30 3.09 7.66
N ALA A 153 0.12 2.40 8.71
CA ALA A 153 1.08 2.88 9.69
C ALA A 153 2.28 1.94 9.68
N GLY A 154 3.46 2.45 9.93
CA GLY A 154 4.65 1.62 10.02
C GLY A 154 5.69 2.15 10.98
N LEU A 155 6.54 1.25 11.46
CA LEU A 155 7.65 1.57 12.36
C LEU A 155 8.95 1.18 11.67
N ASP A 156 9.82 2.16 11.44
CA ASP A 156 11.18 1.95 10.97
C ASP A 156 12.16 1.88 12.13
N ILE A 157 13.01 0.87 12.13
CA ILE A 157 14.15 0.71 13.02
C ILE A 157 15.38 0.39 12.15
N GLY A 158 16.17 1.42 11.86
CA GLY A 158 17.35 1.34 10.99
C GLY A 158 17.01 0.98 9.54
N LYS A 159 17.31 -0.26 9.14
CA LYS A 159 16.99 -0.80 7.81
C LYS A 159 15.72 -1.66 7.79
N ILE A 160 15.20 -2.04 8.96
CA ILE A 160 14.01 -2.89 9.06
C ILE A 160 12.80 -1.99 9.30
N GLY A 161 11.71 -2.27 8.60
CA GLY A 161 10.43 -1.62 8.78
C GLY A 161 9.34 -2.65 9.07
N PHE A 162 8.46 -2.32 10.00
CA PHE A 162 7.22 -3.04 10.24
C PHE A 162 6.07 -2.21 9.66
N ASP A 163 5.11 -2.85 9.03
CA ASP A 163 3.96 -2.17 8.41
C ASP A 163 2.66 -2.85 8.83
N LEU A 164 1.71 -2.03 9.24
CA LEU A 164 0.32 -2.39 9.46
C LEU A 164 -0.53 -1.60 8.48
N ARG A 165 -1.31 -2.29 7.64
CA ARG A 165 -2.08 -1.67 6.57
C ARG A 165 -3.50 -2.16 6.54
N TYR A 166 -4.39 -1.28 6.13
CA TYR A 166 -5.78 -1.55 5.83
C TYR A 166 -6.07 -1.11 4.39
N GLU A 167 -6.49 -2.04 3.56
CA GLU A 167 -6.89 -1.83 2.17
C GLU A 167 -8.42 -1.90 2.09
N ALA A 168 -9.04 -0.79 1.68
CA ALA A 168 -10.47 -0.70 1.45
C ALA A 168 -10.76 -0.90 -0.05
N GLY A 169 -11.41 -2.02 -0.41
CA GLY A 169 -11.78 -2.30 -1.80
C GLY A 169 -12.79 -1.29 -2.32
N LEU A 170 -12.44 -0.62 -3.43
CA LEU A 170 -13.32 0.34 -4.12
C LEU A 170 -14.08 -0.34 -5.26
N SER A 171 -13.44 -1.28 -5.95
CA SER A 171 -14.08 -2.10 -6.98
C SER A 171 -14.97 -3.19 -6.38
N LYS A 172 -16.12 -3.40 -7.00
CA LYS A 172 -17.04 -4.50 -6.69
C LYS A 172 -16.49 -5.78 -7.32
N ILE A 173 -16.26 -6.82 -6.51
CA ILE A 173 -15.92 -8.16 -6.99
C ILE A 173 -17.21 -8.97 -7.03
N GLY A 174 -18.11 -8.61 -7.95
CA GLY A 174 -19.34 -9.34 -8.23
C GLY A 174 -19.30 -9.79 -9.69
N LYS A 175 -19.43 -11.09 -9.94
CA LYS A 175 -19.70 -11.65 -11.28
C LYS A 175 -21.12 -12.20 -11.27
N ASP A 176 -21.78 -12.14 -12.42
CA ASP A 176 -23.18 -12.52 -12.67
C ASP A 176 -23.74 -13.54 -11.65
N GLY A 177 -24.70 -13.10 -10.83
CA GLY A 177 -25.37 -13.93 -9.83
C GLY A 177 -24.81 -13.84 -8.40
N TYR A 178 -23.72 -13.13 -8.14
CA TYR A 178 -23.17 -12.93 -6.79
C TYR A 178 -23.35 -11.48 -6.31
N ASN A 179 -23.66 -11.28 -5.02
CA ASN A 179 -23.77 -9.95 -4.43
C ASN A 179 -22.46 -9.16 -4.54
N ASP A 180 -22.57 -7.89 -4.92
CA ASP A 180 -21.47 -6.92 -5.00
C ASP A 180 -20.72 -6.82 -3.67
N THR A 181 -19.64 -7.57 -3.54
CA THR A 181 -18.86 -7.62 -2.30
C THR A 181 -17.57 -6.82 -2.48
N LYS A 182 -17.34 -5.86 -1.58
CA LYS A 182 -16.08 -5.13 -1.48
C LYS A 182 -15.11 -5.93 -0.62
N LEU A 183 -13.92 -6.19 -1.15
CA LEU A 183 -12.88 -6.89 -0.43
C LEU A 183 -12.06 -5.90 0.39
N ASN A 184 -12.10 -6.03 1.71
CA ASN A 184 -11.22 -5.28 2.61
C ASN A 184 -10.12 -6.20 3.11
N LEU A 185 -8.87 -5.71 3.16
CA LEU A 185 -7.73 -6.50 3.62
C LEU A 185 -6.99 -5.79 4.73
N PHE A 186 -6.62 -6.55 5.76
CA PHE A 186 -5.61 -6.15 6.73
C PHE A 186 -4.29 -6.81 6.38
N THR A 187 -3.22 -6.03 6.30
CA THR A 187 -1.91 -6.53 5.87
C THR A 187 -0.86 -6.21 6.91
N PHE A 188 -0.09 -7.24 7.27
CA PHE A 188 1.05 -7.15 8.17
C PHE A 188 2.32 -7.41 7.39
N GLY A 189 3.27 -6.50 7.47
CA GLY A 189 4.44 -6.46 6.60
C GLY A 189 5.75 -6.27 7.31
N LEU A 190 6.79 -6.91 6.76
CA LEU A 190 8.19 -6.63 7.04
C LEU A 190 8.82 -6.04 5.79
N ALA A 191 9.48 -4.90 5.97
CA ALA A 191 10.23 -4.19 4.94
C ALA A 191 11.72 -4.20 5.30
N TYR A 192 12.57 -4.38 4.30
CA TYR A 192 14.01 -4.27 4.43
C TYR A 192 14.55 -3.24 3.44
N LYS A 193 15.20 -2.19 3.93
CA LYS A 193 15.82 -1.13 3.14
C LYS A 193 17.20 -1.58 2.66
N LEU A 194 17.37 -1.60 1.34
CA LEU A 194 18.64 -1.93 0.69
C LEU A 194 19.57 -0.72 0.66
N PHE A 195 19.05 0.44 0.23
CA PHE A 195 19.74 1.73 0.22
C PHE A 195 18.76 2.86 0.50
#